data_AF-A0A0C2YTJ2-F1
#
_entry.id   AF-A0A0C2YTJ2-F1
#
_cell.length_a   1.000
_cell.length_b   1.000
_cell.length_c   1.000
_cell.angle_alpha   90.00
_cell.angle_beta   90.00
_cell.angle_gamma   90.00
#
_symmetry.space_group_name_H-M   'P 1'
#
loop_
_entity.id
_entity.type
_entity.pdbx_description
1 polymer ?
#
loop_
_entity_poly.entity_id
_entity_poly.type
_entity_poly.pdbx_seq_one_letter_code
_entity_poly.pdbx_strand_id
1 'polypeptide(L)' 'MRRLGPAPGGRSALAIAYYEGCAEPTLDEVMADPIIHRLMDRDGVALESLTTLIAEVRGRLL' A
#
# COMPACT_ATOMS: atom_id res chain seq x y z
N MET A 1 -6.63 -28.56 15.88
CA MET A 1 -7.80 -27.70 15.58
C MET A 1 -7.41 -26.24 15.77
N ARG A 2 -6.85 -25.57 14.74
CA ARG A 2 -6.44 -24.16 14.82
C ARG A 2 -7.62 -23.32 14.34
N ARG A 3 -8.34 -22.68 15.27
CA ARG A 3 -9.42 -21.73 14.93
C ARG A 3 -8.80 -20.54 14.20
N LEU A 4 -9.17 -20.31 12.93
CA LEU A 4 -9.04 -19.00 12.32
C LEU A 4 -10.00 -18.06 13.06
N GLY A 5 -9.49 -17.21 13.95
CA GLY A 5 -10.21 -16.04 14.40
C GLY A 5 -10.42 -15.07 13.23
N PRO A 6 -11.37 -14.14 13.30
CA PRO A 6 -11.56 -13.14 12.25
C PRO A 6 -10.24 -12.38 12.09
N ALA A 7 -9.68 -12.41 10.88
CA ALA A 7 -8.51 -11.60 10.58
C ALA A 7 -8.86 -10.14 10.90
N PRO A 8 -8.02 -9.38 11.62
CA PRO A 8 -8.19 -7.94 11.76
C PRO A 8 -7.76 -7.28 10.44
N GLY A 9 -8.47 -7.62 9.36
CA GLY A 9 -8.26 -7.10 8.02
C GLY A 9 -9.01 -5.79 7.88
N GLY A 10 -8.50 -4.73 8.51
CA GLY A 10 -8.92 -3.37 8.15
C GLY A 10 -8.68 -3.16 6.65
N ARG A 11 -9.68 -2.61 5.96
CA ARG A 11 -9.51 -2.15 4.57
C ARG A 11 -8.75 -0.84 4.60
N SER A 12 -7.82 -0.66 3.66
CA SER A 12 -7.17 0.63 3.41
C SER A 12 -8.25 1.68 3.21
N ALA A 13 -8.14 2.82 3.89
CA ALA A 13 -9.06 3.93 3.70
C ALA A 13 -9.00 4.44 2.25
N LEU A 14 -7.83 4.35 1.62
CA LEU A 14 -7.62 4.65 0.21
C LEU A 14 -8.31 3.63 -0.69
N ALA A 15 -8.26 2.34 -0.34
CA ALA A 15 -9.01 1.32 -1.09
C ALA A 15 -10.52 1.55 -1.01
N ILE A 16 -11.04 1.93 0.17
CA ILE A 16 -12.47 2.28 0.32
C ILE A 16 -12.81 3.48 -0.56
N ALA A 17 -12.06 4.58 -0.45
CA ALA A 17 -12.28 5.79 -1.24
C ALA A 17 -12.25 5.52 -2.75
N TYR A 18 -11.28 4.71 -3.21
CA TYR A 18 -11.17 4.33 -4.63
C TYR A 18 -12.39 3.53 -5.12
N TYR A 19 -12.88 2.55 -4.33
CA TYR A 19 -14.04 1.74 -4.72
C TYR A 19 -15.38 2.50 -4.60
N GLU A 20 -15.46 3.54 -3.78
CA GLU A 20 -16.66 4.37 -3.61
C GLU A 20 -16.79 5.49 -4.67
N GLY A 21 -15.89 5.51 -5.67
CA GLY A 21 -15.93 6.49 -6.76
C GLY A 21 -15.36 7.86 -6.37
N CYS A 22 -14.55 7.93 -5.32
CA CYS A 22 -13.75 9.13 -5.03
C CYS A 22 -12.53 9.22 -5.98
N ALA A 23 -11.82 10.35 -5.89
CA ALA A 23 -10.59 10.58 -6.66
C ALA A 23 -9.55 9.47 -6.42
N GLU A 24 -8.83 9.11 -7.48
CA GLU A 24 -7.72 8.18 -7.39
C GLU A 24 -6.63 8.75 -6.45
N PRO A 25 -6.18 8.00 -5.44
CA PRO A 25 -5.16 8.47 -4.53
C PRO A 25 -3.83 8.62 -5.27
N THR A 26 -3.08 9.63 -4.88
CA THR A 26 -1.71 9.81 -5.35
C THR A 26 -0.82 8.65 -4.89
N LEU A 27 0.27 8.40 -5.62
CA LEU A 27 1.25 7.39 -5.21
C LEU A 27 1.80 7.68 -3.80
N ASP A 28 2.01 8.95 -3.45
CA ASP A 28 2.53 9.33 -2.13
C ASP A 28 1.53 9.01 -1.00
N GLU A 29 0.22 9.18 -1.24
CA GLU A 29 -0.83 8.77 -0.31
C GLU A 29 -0.87 7.25 -0.14
N VAL A 30 -0.81 6.49 -1.24
CA VAL A 30 -0.75 5.02 -1.20
C VAL A 30 0.47 4.53 -0.43
N MET A 31 1.62 5.15 -0.66
CA MET A 31 2.87 4.80 0.03
C MET A 31 2.89 5.25 1.49
N ALA A 32 1.99 6.13 1.93
CA ALA A 32 1.83 6.50 3.33
C ALA A 32 0.85 5.60 4.10
N ASP A 33 0.11 4.71 3.44
CA ASP A 33 -0.91 3.88 4.07
C ASP A 33 -0.29 2.66 4.82
N PRO A 34 -0.47 2.55 6.16
CA PRO A 34 0.06 1.44 6.94
C PRO A 34 -0.46 0.06 6.53
N ILE A 35 -1.64 -0.03 5.92
CA ILE A 35 -2.20 -1.28 5.41
C ILE A 35 -1.42 -1.72 4.16
N ILE A 36 -1.02 -0.79 3.31
CA ILE A 36 -0.15 -1.08 2.17
C ILE A 36 1.20 -1.62 2.65
N HIS A 37 1.80 -1.03 3.69
CA HIS A 37 3.06 -1.54 4.27
C HIS A 37 2.93 -2.98 4.80
N ARG A 38 1.81 -3.31 5.45
CA ARG A 38 1.55 -4.68 5.93
C ARG A 38 1.35 -5.66 4.79
N LEU A 39 0.71 -5.25 3.69
CA LEU A 39 0.55 -6.07 2.50
C LEU A 39 1.90 -6.31 1.82
N MET A 40 2.73 -5.27 1.71
CA MET A 40 4.09 -5.38 1.18
C MET A 40 4.93 -6.36 1.99
N ASP A 41 4.92 -6.25 3.33
CA ASP A 41 5.64 -7.19 4.21
C ASP A 41 5.15 -8.64 4.04
N ARG A 42 3.82 -8.84 4.00
CA ARG A 42 3.20 -10.15 3.75
C ARG A 42 3.65 -10.74 2.40
N ASP A 43 3.78 -9.88 1.38
CA ASP A 43 4.10 -10.29 0.02
C ASP A 43 5.62 -10.31 -0.25
N GLY A 44 6.45 -10.04 0.77
CA GLY A 44 7.92 -10.05 0.67
C GLY A 44 8.51 -8.86 -0.09
N VAL A 45 7.76 -7.76 -0.20
CA VAL A 45 8.19 -6.52 -0.85
C VAL A 45 8.79 -5.58 0.20
N ALA A 46 10.10 -5.35 0.10
CA ALA A 46 10.78 -4.41 0.99
C ALA A 46 10.39 -2.95 0.65
N LEU A 47 9.90 -2.22 1.66
CA LEU A 47 9.47 -0.82 1.52
C LEU A 47 10.60 0.07 1.01
N GLU A 48 11.79 -0.04 1.60
CA GLU A 48 12.97 0.75 1.22
C GLU A 48 13.37 0.53 -0.24
N SER A 49 13.32 -0.71 -0.72
CA SER A 49 13.62 -1.05 -2.11
C SER A 49 12.64 -0.40 -3.08
N LEU A 50 11.34 -0.43 -2.75
CA LEU A 50 10.31 0.21 -3.58
C LEU A 50 10.44 1.74 -3.56
N THR A 51 10.68 2.34 -2.39
CA THR A 51 10.89 3.80 -2.27
C THR A 51 12.11 4.26 -3.07
N THR A 52 13.21 3.51 -3.02
CA THR A 52 14.42 3.78 -3.80
C THR A 52 14.12 3.72 -5.31
N LEU A 53 13.43 2.67 -5.76
CA LEU A 53 13.03 2.54 -7.17
C LEU A 53 12.15 3.71 -7.64
N ILE A 54 11.17 4.12 -6.83
CA ILE A 54 10.30 5.26 -7.15
C ILE A 54 11.13 6.54 -7.31
N ALA A 55 12.07 6.79 -6.39
CA ALA A 55 12.94 7.96 -6.45
C ALA A 55 13.82 7.94 -7.72
N GLU A 56 14.42 6.79 -8.05
CA GLU A 56 15.21 6.63 -9.27
C GLU A 56 14.40 6.91 -10.53
N VAL A 57 13.20 6.36 -10.64
CA VAL A 57 12.34 6.53 -11.82
C VAL A 57 11.87 7.98 -11.93
N ARG A 58 11.47 8.63 -10.82
CA ARG A 58 11.11 10.06 -10.83
C ARG A 58 12.25 10.93 -11.35
N GLY A 59 13.49 10.62 -10.98
CA GLY A 59 14.67 11.33 -11.49
C GLY A 59 14.91 11.20 -12.99
N ARG A 60 14.32 10.20 -13.67
CA ARG A 60 14.43 9.97 -15.12
C ARG A 60 13.30 10.62 -15.93
N LEU A 61 12.22 11.04 -15.27
CA LEU A 61 11.06 11.66 -15.91
C LEU A 61 11.17 13.19 -16.01
N LEU A 62 12.26 13.75 -15.47
CA LEU A 62 12.65 15.16 -15.56
C LEU A 62 13.69 15.34 -16.67
#